data_AF-A0A925SJV3-F1
#
_entry.id   AF-A0A925SJV3-F1
#
_cell.length_a   1.000
_cell.length_b   1.000
_cell.length_c   1.000
_cell.angle_alpha   90.00
_cell.angle_beta   90.00
_cell.angle_gamma   90.00
#
_symmetry.space_group_name_H-M   'P 1'
#
loop_
_entity.id
_entity.type
_entity.pdbx_description
1 polymer ?
#
loop_
_entity_poly.entity_id
_entity_poly.type
_entity_poly.pdbx_seq_one_letter_code
_entity_poly.pdbx_strand_id
1 'polypeptide(L)'
;PLREGLGVEGEAFYFVHSFHCVPADPALVLAEADYGGVFTAAIARGRCFATQFHPEKSQAKGLRIYRNFAAVASASATNAA
;
A
#
# COMPACT_ATOMS: atom_id res chain seq x y z
N PRO A 1 -2.52 -4.43 -8.36
CA PRO A 1 -2.69 -5.59 -7.45
C PRO A 1 -2.91 -5.19 -5.98
N LEU A 2 -1.95 -4.54 -5.29
CA LEU A 2 -2.09 -4.28 -3.85
C LEU A 2 -3.33 -3.44 -3.49
N ARG A 3 -3.73 -2.50 -4.37
CA ARG A 3 -4.89 -1.61 -4.19
C ARG A 3 -6.22 -2.14 -4.73
N GLU A 4 -6.24 -3.38 -5.23
CA GLU A 4 -7.44 -3.92 -5.89
C GLU A 4 -8.63 -4.01 -4.92
N GLY A 5 -9.80 -3.57 -5.37
CA GLY A 5 -11.03 -3.56 -4.56
C GLY A 5 -11.04 -2.52 -3.43
N LEU A 6 -10.16 -1.51 -3.48
CA LEU A 6 -10.23 -0.29 -2.69
C LEU A 6 -10.69 0.87 -3.57
N GLY A 7 -11.30 1.89 -2.97
CA GLY A 7 -11.63 3.14 -3.65
C GLY A 7 -10.40 3.85 -4.20
N VAL A 8 -10.60 4.66 -5.24
CA VAL A 8 -9.55 5.53 -5.79
C VAL A 8 -9.21 6.69 -4.85
N GLU A 9 -10.17 7.12 -4.04
CA GLU A 9 -10.07 8.21 -3.06
C GLU A 9 -10.97 7.92 -1.85
N GLY A 10 -10.80 8.68 -0.76
CA GLY A 10 -11.66 8.62 0.42
C GLY A 10 -11.40 7.43 1.36
N GLU A 11 -10.36 6.63 1.09
CA GLU A 11 -10.04 5.47 1.91
C GLU A 11 -9.24 5.83 3.17
N ALA A 12 -9.88 5.74 4.34
CA ALA A 12 -9.19 5.90 5.63
C ALA A 12 -8.37 4.65 6.03
N PHE A 13 -7.10 4.84 6.37
CA PHE A 13 -6.22 3.83 6.99
C PHE A 13 -5.64 4.35 8.30
N TYR A 14 -5.14 3.45 9.15
CA TYR A 14 -4.55 3.83 10.43
C TYR A 14 -3.07 4.20 10.27
N PHE A 15 -2.72 5.43 10.64
CA PHE A 15 -1.36 5.98 10.63
C PHE A 15 -0.93 6.36 12.07
N VAL A 16 0.34 6.14 12.41
CA VAL A 16 0.97 6.62 13.66
C VAL A 16 2.47 6.85 13.45
N HIS A 17 2.83 8.04 12.99
CA HIS A 17 4.23 8.39 12.70
C HIS A 17 4.41 9.91 12.69
N SER A 18 5.62 10.38 13.00
CA SER A 18 5.99 11.81 12.92
C SER A 18 6.70 12.18 11.62
N PHE A 19 7.26 11.18 10.92
CA PHE A 19 8.00 11.35 9.68
C PHE A 19 7.34 10.53 8.58
N HIS A 20 7.55 10.90 7.32
CA HIS A 20 7.09 10.11 6.18
C HIS A 20 8.20 10.00 5.13
N CYS A 21 8.05 9.03 4.23
CA CYS A 21 8.96 8.87 3.12
C CYS A 21 8.73 9.97 2.07
N VAL A 22 9.83 10.54 1.56
CA VAL A 22 9.86 11.35 0.34
C VAL A 22 10.75 10.60 -0.65
N PRO A 23 10.18 9.78 -1.55
CA PRO A 23 10.99 8.98 -2.46
C PRO A 23 11.69 9.89 -3.48
N ALA A 24 12.98 9.62 -3.72
CA ALA A 24 13.74 10.34 -4.74
C ALA A 24 13.22 10.09 -6.17
N ASP A 25 12.62 8.91 -6.39
CA ASP A 25 11.92 8.56 -7.63
C ASP A 25 10.39 8.59 -7.40
N PRO A 26 9.68 9.59 -7.96
CA PRO A 26 8.23 9.70 -7.83
C PRO A 26 7.46 8.51 -8.42
N ALA A 27 8.06 7.75 -9.35
CA ALA A 27 7.41 6.58 -9.94
C ALA A 27 7.20 5.43 -8.94
N LEU A 28 7.85 5.50 -7.77
CA LEU A 28 7.65 4.54 -6.68
C LEU A 28 6.34 4.77 -5.92
N VAL A 29 5.75 5.97 -5.98
CA VAL A 29 4.55 6.31 -5.22
C VAL A 29 3.37 5.47 -5.70
N LEU A 30 2.81 4.68 -4.79
CA LEU A 30 1.67 3.81 -5.06
C LEU A 30 0.35 4.44 -4.59
N ALA A 31 0.39 5.16 -3.48
CA ALA A 31 -0.75 5.87 -2.90
C ALA A 31 -0.25 7.05 -2.06
N GLU A 32 -1.09 8.07 -1.97
CA GLU A 32 -0.88 9.27 -1.15
C GLU A 32 -2.01 9.40 -0.12
N ALA A 33 -1.74 10.17 0.92
CA ALA A 33 -2.73 10.60 1.91
C ALA A 33 -2.52 12.08 2.21
N ASP A 34 -3.56 12.73 2.73
CA ASP A 34 -3.50 14.12 3.17
C ASP A 34 -3.67 14.21 4.69
N TYR A 35 -2.68 14.79 5.35
CA TYR A 35 -2.75 15.17 6.76
C TYR A 35 -1.97 16.47 6.98
N GLY A 36 -2.64 17.60 6.78
CA GLY A 36 -1.99 18.92 6.81
C GLY A 36 -1.03 19.12 5.63
N GLY A 37 -1.25 18.39 4.53
CA GLY A 37 -0.35 18.28 3.39
C GLY A 37 -0.33 16.85 2.84
N VAL A 38 -0.14 16.74 1.52
CA VAL A 38 -0.04 15.46 0.82
C VAL A 38 1.29 14.78 1.13
N PHE A 39 1.24 13.47 1.43
CA PHE A 39 2.42 12.66 1.67
C PHE A 39 2.29 11.23 1.12
N THR A 40 3.43 10.57 0.92
CA THR A 40 3.49 9.19 0.42
C THR A 40 2.94 8.20 1.46
N ALA A 41 1.82 7.56 1.15
CA ALA A 41 1.17 6.59 2.03
C ALA A 41 1.60 5.14 1.73
N ALA A 42 1.96 4.85 0.48
CA ALA A 42 2.50 3.54 0.08
C ALA A 42 3.43 3.67 -1.12
N ILE A 43 4.39 2.76 -1.24
CA ILE A 43 5.30 2.64 -2.39
C ILE A 43 5.33 1.22 -2.95
N ALA A 44 5.72 1.10 -4.22
CA ALA A 44 5.93 -0.20 -4.85
C ALA A 44 7.07 -0.17 -5.88
N ARG A 45 7.79 -1.30 -5.97
CA ARG A 45 8.72 -1.59 -7.06
C ARG A 45 8.74 -3.08 -7.36
N GLY A 46 8.23 -3.47 -8.53
CA GLY A 46 8.11 -4.88 -8.90
C GLY A 46 7.27 -5.65 -7.88
N ARG A 47 7.89 -6.59 -7.15
CA ARG A 47 7.25 -7.40 -6.10
C ARG A 47 7.47 -6.88 -4.68
N CYS A 48 8.16 -5.75 -4.53
CA CYS A 48 8.37 -5.10 -3.23
C CYS A 48 7.28 -4.04 -3.01
N PHE A 49 6.64 -4.10 -1.84
CA PHE A 49 5.59 -3.17 -1.44
C PHE A 49 5.86 -2.70 -0.01
N ALA A 50 5.58 -1.43 0.27
CA ALA A 50 5.61 -0.90 1.63
C ALA A 50 4.44 0.06 1.84
N THR A 51 3.89 0.05 3.06
CA THR A 51 2.82 0.95 3.49
C THR A 51 3.31 1.74 4.70
N GLN A 52 3.01 3.04 4.71
CA GLN A 52 3.26 3.90 5.86
C GLN A 52 2.15 3.74 6.93
N PHE A 53 0.93 3.43 6.49
CA PHE A 53 -0.15 2.99 7.36
C PHE A 53 0.05 1.54 7.82
N HIS A 54 -0.66 1.18 8.88
CA HIS A 54 -0.69 -0.15 9.48
C HIS A 54 -1.90 -0.94 8.98
N PRO A 55 -1.75 -1.88 8.02
CA PRO A 55 -2.86 -2.67 7.53
C PRO A 55 -3.53 -3.47 8.66
N GLU A 56 -2.77 -4.00 9.61
CA GLU A 56 -3.28 -4.74 10.77
C GLU A 56 -4.20 -3.92 11.68
N LYS A 57 -4.08 -2.59 11.66
CA LYS A 57 -4.93 -1.66 12.44
C LYS A 57 -6.03 -0.99 11.60
N SER A 58 -6.15 -1.34 10.32
CA SER A 58 -7.04 -0.68 9.35
C SER A 58 -8.30 -1.49 9.02
N GLN A 59 -8.73 -2.37 9.92
CA GLN A 59 -9.98 -3.14 9.85
C GLN A 59 -10.16 -3.89 8.50
N ALA A 60 -11.38 -3.90 7.94
CA ALA A 60 -11.72 -4.62 6.71
C ALA A 60 -10.82 -4.25 5.52
N LYS A 61 -10.34 -3.00 5.47
CA LYS A 61 -9.47 -2.49 4.41
C LYS A 61 -8.04 -2.96 4.56
N GLY A 62 -7.57 -3.00 5.81
CA GLY A 62 -6.36 -3.71 6.19
C GLY A 62 -6.34 -5.17 5.72
N LEU A 63 -7.42 -5.89 6.00
CA LEU A 63 -7.58 -7.27 5.53
C LEU A 63 -7.61 -7.38 4.00
N ARG A 64 -8.18 -6.39 3.29
CA ARG A 64 -8.12 -6.34 1.82
C ARG A 64 -6.68 -6.20 1.33
N ILE A 65 -5.88 -5.30 1.92
CA ILE A 65 -4.45 -5.15 1.59
C ILE A 65 -3.71 -6.49 1.78
N TYR A 66 -3.92 -7.19 2.90
CA TYR A 66 -3.27 -8.49 3.12
C TYR A 66 -3.70 -9.56 2.12
N ARG A 67 -5.00 -9.64 1.76
CA ARG A 67 -5.47 -10.57 0.72
C ARG A 67 -4.80 -10.28 -0.62
N ASN A 68 -4.71 -9.01 -1.00
CA ASN A 68 -4.08 -8.60 -2.24
C ASN A 68 -2.57 -8.89 -2.23
N PHE A 69 -1.89 -8.64 -1.11
CA PHE A 69 -0.48 -8.98 -0.94
C PHE A 69 -0.23 -10.48 -1.07
N ALA A 70 -1.05 -11.31 -0.41
CA ALA A 70 -0.97 -12.77 -0.51
C ALA A 70 -1.20 -13.28 -1.95
N ALA A 71 -2.16 -12.69 -2.67
CA ALA A 71 -2.39 -13.01 -4.08
C ALA A 71 -1.19 -12.66 -4.97
N VAL A 72 -0.54 -11.52 -4.74
CA VAL A 72 0.70 -11.16 -5.46
C VAL A 72 1.83 -12.14 -5.12
N ALA A 73 1.95 -12.52 -3.86
CA ALA A 73 2.97 -13.47 -3.40
C ALA A 73 2.79 -14.83 -4.10
N SER A 74 1.55 -15.34 -4.18
CA SER A 74 1.24 -16.65 -4.76
C SER A 74 1.26 -16.68 -6.29
N ALA A 75 1.03 -15.56 -6.98
CA ALA A 75 1.02 -15.49 -8.45
C ALA A 75 2.35 -15.88 -9.13
N SER A 76 3.46 -15.98 -8.40
CA SER A 76 4.75 -16.43 -8.94
C SER A 76 5.00 -17.94 -8.85
N ALA A 77 4.15 -18.72 -8.15
CA ALA A 77 4.32 -20.17 -8.08
C ALA A 77 3.88 -20.92 -9.35
N THR A 78 3.14 -20.26 -10.25
CA THR A 78 2.49 -20.92 -11.40
C THR A 78 3.23 -20.73 -12.73
N ASN A 79 4.18 -19.79 -12.84
CA ASN A 79 4.89 -19.49 -14.09
C ASN A 79 6.33 -20.05 -14.16
N ALA A 80 6.63 -21.07 -13.35
CA ALA A 80 7.94 -21.73 -13.33
C ALA A 80 7.86 -23.23 -13.70
N ALA A 81 6.90 -23.61 -14.55
CA ALA A 81 6.77 -24.95 -15.12
C ALA A 81 6.98 -24.90 -16.64
#